data_AF-A0A961F9T5-F1
#
_entry.id   AF-A0A961F9T5-F1
#
_cell.length_a   1.000
_cell.length_b   1.000
_cell.length_c   1.000
_cell.angle_alpha   90.00
_cell.angle_beta   90.00
_cell.angle_gamma   90.00
#
_symmetry.space_group_name_H-M   'P 1'
#
loop_
_entity.id
_entity.type
_entity.pdbx_description
1 polymer ?
#
loop_
_entity_poly.entity_id
_entity_poly.type
_entity_poly.pdbx_seq_one_letter_code
_entity_poly.pdbx_strand_id
1 'polypeptide(L)'
;MFEDTLDFAARFNHAEALLWWGIALILGLRFILAGTLWRSLNWMLPMAFAVFGLSDWIEARTGAWWDPWWLLVMKAACVAVFLGALLQLRKAGRGHAKKTGTR
;
A
#
# COMPACT_ATOMS: atom_id res chain seq x y z
N MET A 1 -24.46 -22.40 2.47
CA MET A 1 -23.90 -22.23 1.11
C MET A 1 -23.68 -20.75 0.76
N PHE A 2 -24.63 -19.84 1.01
CA PHE A 2 -24.37 -18.39 0.88
C PHE A 2 -23.65 -17.79 2.11
N GLU A 3 -23.84 -18.32 3.33
CA GLU A 3 -23.04 -17.88 4.49
C GLU A 3 -21.55 -18.23 4.35
N ASP A 4 -21.22 -19.41 3.84
CA ASP A 4 -19.83 -19.88 3.74
C ASP A 4 -18.96 -19.02 2.81
N THR A 5 -19.55 -18.45 1.76
CA THR A 5 -18.84 -17.59 0.79
C THR A 5 -18.54 -16.21 1.36
N LEU A 6 -19.47 -15.66 2.16
CA LEU A 6 -19.28 -14.38 2.85
C LEU A 6 -18.22 -14.51 3.97
N ASP A 7 -18.23 -15.61 4.71
CA ASP A 7 -17.23 -15.90 5.76
C ASP A 7 -15.82 -16.15 5.20
N PHE A 8 -15.71 -16.71 3.99
CA PHE A 8 -14.43 -16.85 3.32
C PHE A 8 -13.88 -15.49 2.85
N ALA A 9 -14.73 -14.66 2.23
CA ALA A 9 -14.37 -13.33 1.78
C ALA A 9 -13.90 -12.43 2.95
N ALA A 10 -14.61 -12.45 4.08
CA ALA A 10 -14.24 -11.67 5.26
C ALA A 10 -12.88 -12.07 5.85
N ARG A 11 -12.56 -13.37 5.88
CA ARG A 11 -11.27 -13.89 6.36
C ARG A 11 -10.11 -13.56 5.43
N PHE A 12 -10.34 -13.66 4.12
CA PHE A 12 -9.34 -13.30 3.12
C PHE A 12 -8.99 -11.81 3.21
N ASN A 13 -10.01 -10.95 3.30
CA ASN A 13 -9.82 -9.50 3.46
C ASN A 13 -9.09 -9.14 4.77
N HIS A 14 -9.33 -9.87 5.88
CA HIS A 14 -8.55 -9.70 7.11
C HIS A 14 -7.07 -10.05 6.93
N ALA A 15 -6.78 -11.12 6.19
CA ALA A 15 -5.40 -11.52 5.90
C ALA A 15 -4.70 -10.47 5.01
N GLU A 16 -5.40 -9.92 4.01
CA GLU A 16 -4.91 -8.81 3.19
C GLU A 16 -4.64 -7.56 4.02
N ALA A 17 -5.59 -7.16 4.89
CA ALA A 17 -5.41 -6.01 5.78
C ALA A 17 -4.15 -6.13 6.66
N LEU A 18 -3.92 -7.31 7.26
CA LEU A 18 -2.73 -7.60 8.05
C LEU A 18 -1.44 -7.53 7.23
N LEU A 19 -1.48 -8.03 5.99
CA LEU A 19 -0.35 -7.95 5.06
C LEU A 19 0.01 -6.50 4.73
N TRP A 20 -0.98 -5.65 4.42
CA TRP A 20 -0.74 -4.25 4.11
C TRP A 20 -0.21 -3.47 5.30
N TRP A 21 -0.73 -3.73 6.50
CA TRP A 21 -0.20 -3.14 7.74
C TRP A 21 1.22 -3.61 8.05
N GLY A 22 1.54 -4.88 7.80
CA GLY A 22 2.90 -5.39 7.93
C GLY A 22 3.88 -4.67 6.99
N ILE A 23 3.49 -4.47 5.73
CA ILE A 23 4.28 -3.72 4.74
C ILE A 23 4.44 -2.26 5.18
N ALA A 24 3.36 -1.61 5.62
CA ALA A 24 3.39 -0.23 6.13
C ALA A 24 4.37 -0.09 7.29
N LEU A 25 4.34 -1.04 8.23
CA LEU A 25 5.23 -1.06 9.40
C LEU A 25 6.69 -1.27 9.00
N ILE A 26 6.99 -2.26 8.15
CA ILE A 26 8.35 -2.54 7.71
C ILE A 26 8.93 -1.35 6.95
N LEU A 27 8.15 -0.75 6.03
CA LEU A 27 8.55 0.44 5.29
C LEU A 27 8.74 1.63 6.23
N GLY A 28 7.80 1.87 7.15
CA GLY A 28 7.87 2.95 8.14
C GLY A 28 9.09 2.83 9.04
N LEU A 29 9.35 1.64 9.58
CA LEU A 29 10.54 1.36 10.40
C LEU A 29 11.82 1.53 9.58
N ARG A 30 11.89 0.95 8.37
CA ARG A 30 13.04 1.11 7.49
C ARG A 30 13.29 2.59 7.16
N PHE A 31 12.23 3.38 6.96
CA PHE A 31 12.36 4.82 6.82
C PHE A 31 12.95 5.42 8.08
N ILE A 32 12.34 5.26 9.25
CA ILE A 32 12.84 5.82 10.53
C ILE A 32 14.32 5.45 10.75
N LEU A 33 14.69 4.18 10.59
CA LEU A 33 16.06 3.69 10.84
C LEU A 33 17.09 4.19 9.82
N ALA A 34 16.73 4.38 8.56
CA ALA A 34 17.73 4.61 7.51
C ALA A 34 18.32 6.03 7.44
N GLY A 35 17.84 7.02 8.21
CA GLY A 35 18.30 8.43 8.18
C GLY A 35 18.29 9.18 6.82
N THR A 36 18.04 8.52 5.69
CA THR A 36 18.29 9.00 4.33
C THR A 36 17.39 10.16 3.88
N LEU A 37 17.96 11.37 3.87
CA LEU A 37 17.40 12.69 3.49
C LEU A 37 16.72 12.79 2.09
N TRP A 38 16.65 11.74 1.27
CA TRP A 38 15.75 11.66 0.10
C TRP A 38 14.26 11.50 0.52
N ARG A 39 13.94 12.00 1.72
CA ARG A 39 13.05 11.44 2.76
C ARG A 39 11.69 12.14 2.83
N SER A 40 11.60 13.36 2.32
CA SER A 40 10.43 14.24 2.53
C SER A 40 9.22 13.86 1.67
N LEU A 41 9.41 13.09 0.59
CA LEU A 41 8.33 12.63 -0.29
C LEU A 41 7.72 11.27 0.09
N ASN A 42 8.28 10.54 1.05
CA ASN A 42 8.06 9.10 1.13
C ASN A 42 7.38 8.59 2.41
N TRP A 43 6.85 9.47 3.26
CA TRP A 43 5.89 9.08 4.31
C TRP A 43 4.51 8.77 3.73
N MET A 44 4.20 9.30 2.55
CA MET A 44 2.93 9.03 1.86
C MET A 44 2.77 7.55 1.52
N LEU A 45 3.87 6.84 1.23
CA LEU A 45 3.85 5.43 0.86
C LEU A 45 3.46 4.48 2.03
N PRO A 46 4.15 4.50 3.20
CA PRO A 46 3.72 3.72 4.35
C PRO A 46 2.35 4.17 4.88
N MET A 47 2.03 5.47 4.83
CA MET A 47 0.68 5.96 5.11
C MET A 47 -0.36 5.35 4.16
N ALA A 48 -0.10 5.32 2.86
CA ALA A 48 -1.00 4.73 1.87
C ALA A 48 -1.20 3.23 2.11
N PHE A 49 -0.15 2.48 2.48
CA PHE A 49 -0.30 1.07 2.87
C PHE A 49 -1.13 0.89 4.14
N ALA A 50 -0.93 1.73 5.16
CA ALA A 50 -1.72 1.68 6.39
C ALA A 50 -3.21 2.00 6.12
N VAL A 51 -3.46 3.02 5.32
CA VAL A 51 -4.80 3.46 4.90
C VAL A 51 -5.48 2.42 4.02
N PHE A 52 -4.75 1.78 3.11
CA PHE A 52 -5.26 0.69 2.29
C PHE A 52 -5.64 -0.53 3.15
N GLY A 53 -4.77 -0.95 4.08
CA GLY A 53 -5.10 -2.03 5.02
C GLY A 53 -6.29 -1.69 5.93
N LEU A 54 -6.44 -0.42 6.33
CA LEU A 54 -7.61 0.01 7.08
C LEU A 54 -8.90 -0.08 6.24
N SER A 55 -8.82 0.22 4.94
CA SER A 55 -9.97 0.08 4.04
C SER A 55 -10.39 -1.38 3.84
N ASP A 56 -9.44 -2.32 3.78
CA ASP A 56 -9.71 -3.76 3.70
C ASP A 56 -10.30 -4.32 5.01
N TRP A 57 -9.88 -3.78 6.16
CA TRP A 57 -10.47 -4.12 7.46
C TRP A 57 -11.93 -3.66 7.56
N ILE A 58 -12.24 -2.45 7.07
CA ILE A 58 -13.61 -1.95 7.03
C ILE A 58 -14.45 -2.80 6.07
N GLU A 59 -13.91 -3.15 4.89
CA GLU A 59 -14.56 -4.04 3.92
C GLU A 59 -14.91 -5.40 4.53
N ALA A 60 -13.99 -5.97 5.32
CA ALA A 60 -14.25 -7.24 6.01
C ALA A 60 -15.36 -7.15 7.07
N ARG A 61 -15.67 -5.94 7.58
CA ARG A 61 -16.79 -5.70 8.51
C ARG A 61 -18.09 -5.33 7.82
N THR A 62 -18.04 -4.59 6.73
CA THR A 62 -19.23 -4.14 5.99
C THR A 62 -19.70 -5.19 4.99
N GLY A 63 -18.84 -6.13 4.59
CA GLY A 63 -19.12 -7.11 3.55
C GLY A 63 -19.23 -6.50 2.15
N ALA A 64 -18.96 -5.21 2.00
CA ALA A 64 -19.08 -4.46 0.76
C ALA A 64 -17.84 -3.59 0.55
N TRP A 65 -17.20 -3.75 -0.61
CA TRP A 65 -16.02 -2.98 -1.00
C TRP A 65 -16.35 -1.59 -1.55
N TRP A 66 -17.63 -1.34 -1.87
CA TRP A 66 -18.13 -0.08 -2.43
C TRP A 66 -19.01 0.73 -1.46
N ASP A 67 -19.40 0.18 -0.32
CA ASP A 67 -20.27 0.85 0.65
C ASP A 67 -19.60 0.94 2.02
N PRO A 68 -19.28 2.16 2.52
CA PRO A 68 -19.50 3.46 1.89
C PRO A 68 -18.56 3.76 0.70
N TRP A 69 -19.05 4.47 -0.32
CA TRP A 69 -18.33 4.81 -1.57
C TRP A 69 -16.95 5.46 -1.37
N TRP A 70 -16.76 6.11 -0.22
CA TRP A 70 -15.49 6.72 0.16
C TRP A 70 -14.35 5.70 0.29
N LEU A 71 -14.65 4.42 0.59
CA LEU A 71 -13.65 3.35 0.60
C LEU A 71 -12.96 3.20 -0.76
N LEU A 72 -13.75 3.28 -1.83
CA LEU A 72 -13.24 3.16 -3.20
C LEU A 72 -12.34 4.36 -3.54
N VAL A 73 -12.72 5.57 -3.12
CA VAL A 73 -11.90 6.77 -3.29
C VAL A 73 -10.58 6.66 -2.53
N MET A 74 -10.61 6.19 -1.28
CA MET A 74 -9.40 5.97 -0.48
C MET A 74 -8.50 4.93 -1.14
N LYS A 75 -9.05 3.79 -1.58
CA LYS A 75 -8.29 2.75 -2.30
C LYS A 75 -7.65 3.31 -3.57
N ALA A 76 -8.40 4.05 -4.37
CA ALA A 76 -7.89 4.68 -5.59
C ALA A 76 -6.76 5.69 -5.30
N ALA A 77 -6.90 6.49 -4.24
CA ALA A 77 -5.87 7.43 -3.82
C ALA A 77 -4.59 6.71 -3.37
N CYS A 78 -4.72 5.62 -2.59
CA CYS A 78 -3.58 4.79 -2.17
C CYS A 78 -2.86 4.16 -3.37
N VAL A 79 -3.61 3.62 -4.33
CA VAL A 79 -3.04 3.04 -5.56
C VAL A 79 -2.28 4.09 -6.37
N ALA A 80 -2.78 5.33 -6.47
CA ALA A 80 -2.07 6.42 -7.12
C ALA A 80 -0.72 6.71 -6.46
N VAL A 81 -0.65 6.68 -5.12
CA VAL A 81 0.61 6.82 -4.37
C VAL A 81 1.55 5.64 -4.64
N PHE A 82 1.04 4.40 -4.69
CA PHE A 82 1.84 3.21 -5.02
C PHE A 82 2.44 3.30 -6.41
N LEU A 83 1.64 3.69 -7.40
CA LEU A 83 2.10 3.88 -8.78
C LEU A 83 3.14 5.00 -8.87
N GLY A 84 2.91 6.14 -8.20
CA GLY A 84 3.87 7.23 -8.11
C GLY A 84 5.22 6.76 -7.54
N ALA A 85 5.20 6.01 -6.45
CA ALA A 85 6.40 5.44 -5.84
C ALA A 85 7.12 4.44 -6.77
N LEU A 86 6.38 3.53 -7.42
CA LEU A 86 6.95 2.58 -8.38
C LEU A 86 7.60 3.29 -9.57
N LEU A 87 6.95 4.30 -10.13
CA LEU A 87 7.51 5.09 -11.23
C LEU A 87 8.80 5.81 -10.83
N GLN A 88 8.86 6.36 -9.61
CA GLN A 88 10.08 6.98 -9.08
C GLN A 88 11.21 5.96 -8.91
N LEU A 89 10.92 4.77 -8.36
CA LEU A 89 11.90 3.69 -8.21
C LEU A 89 12.44 3.21 -9.57
N ARG A 90 11.57 3.04 -10.57
CA ARG A 90 11.96 2.64 -11.93
C ARG A 90 12.82 3.70 -12.62
N LYS A 91 12.52 4.98 -12.43
CA LYS A 91 13.34 6.09 -12.94
C LYS A 91 14.72 6.11 -12.27
N ALA A 92 14.79 5.91 -10.95
CA ALA A 92 16.06 5.85 -10.22
C ALA A 92 16.95 4.67 -10.68
N GLY A 93 16.36 3.47 -10.89
CA GLY A 93 17.08 2.30 -11.40
C GLY A 93 17.61 2.48 -12.83
N ARG A 94 16.83 3.13 -13.72
CA ARG A 94 17.28 3.48 -15.08
C ARG A 94 18.39 4.54 -15.10
N GLY A 95 18.34 5.50 -14.17
CA GLY A 95 19.39 6.51 -14.01
C GLY A 95 20.71 5.93 -13.51
N HIS A 96 20.66 4.90 -12.67
CA HIS A 96 21.84 4.18 -12.19
C HIS A 96 22.46 3.30 -13.30
N ALA A 97 21.63 2.58 -14.07
CA ALA A 97 22.10 1.77 -15.19
C ALA A 97 22.79 2.60 -16.31
N LYS A 98 22.31 3.82 -16.58
CA LYS A 98 22.96 4.73 -17.54
C LYS A 98 24.35 5.19 -17.10
N LYS A 99 24.61 5.37 -15.80
CA LYS A 99 25.90 5.86 -15.28
C LYS A 99 27.01 4.79 -15.28
N THR A 100 26.65 3.51 -15.22
CA THR A 100 27.63 2.40 -15.16
C THR A 100 28.10 1.95 -16.56
N GLY A 101 27.35 2.25 -17.63
CA GLY A 101 27.69 1.83 -19.00
C GLY A 101 28.49 2.83 -19.84
N THR A 102 29.09 3.86 -19.24
CA THR A 102 29.88 4.88 -19.95
C THR A 102 31.33 4.97 -19.44
N ARG A 103 31.91 3.84 -19.05
CA ARG A 103 33.33 3.75 -18.69
C ARG A 103 34.07 2.88 -19.69
#